data_AF-A0A2H9L2V9-F1
#
_entry.id   AF-A0A2H9L2V9-F1
#
_cell.length_a   1.000
_cell.length_b   1.000
_cell.length_c   1.000
_cell.angle_alpha   90.00
_cell.angle_beta   90.00
_cell.angle_gamma   90.00
#
_symmetry.space_group_name_H-M   'P 1'
#
loop_
_entity.id
_entity.type
_entity.pdbx_description
1 polymer ?
#
loop_
_entity_poly.entity_id
_entity_poly.type
_entity_poly.pdbx_seq_one_letter_code
_entity_poly.pdbx_strand_id
1 'polypeptide(L)'
;MKKVLFVTTELQKPLGGLHRYATELLPAWRETVNKKRTEFEPLVLGMKDPLSPAGELVPSKEFDGAWEAERGGEKCLFLEPDLDAGQREKFEERLWKEFGVNSLKADHWGLYQQLAGFWKKAGEFAGRLEFDVVDCQDWLSFPAGFLIKKSLGKPLVCRFHSGEFGRALGKPDMESAQAGIEARALREADFVQSVSVNELRFELANLMPMAGELEPEKKRSFEEAVGGELPALEWVGQWCGALPNGV
;
A
#
# COMPACT_ATOMS: atom_id res chain seq x y z
N MET A 1 12.59 18.86 -0.08
CA MET A 1 12.72 17.45 -0.50
C MET A 1 11.33 16.86 -0.45
N LYS A 2 10.99 15.99 -1.41
CA LYS A 2 9.66 15.39 -1.49
C LYS A 2 9.62 14.16 -0.61
N LYS A 3 8.45 13.82 -0.07
CA LYS A 3 8.28 12.66 0.81
C LYS A 3 7.29 11.67 0.21
N VAL A 4 7.65 10.41 0.27
CA VAL A 4 6.78 9.29 -0.09
C VAL A 4 6.34 8.61 1.19
N LEU A 5 5.02 8.62 1.43
CA LEU A 5 4.40 7.88 2.53
C LEU A 5 4.35 6.39 2.15
N PHE A 6 5.35 5.64 2.61
CA PHE A 6 5.48 4.21 2.41
C PHE A 6 4.68 3.44 3.46
N VAL A 7 3.57 2.82 3.04
CA VAL A 7 2.60 2.15 3.92
C VAL A 7 2.75 0.64 3.81
N THR A 8 3.08 -0.03 4.93
CA THR A 8 3.28 -1.49 4.98
C THR A 8 2.80 -2.08 6.31
N THR A 9 2.52 -3.38 6.36
CA THR A 9 1.92 -4.04 7.54
C THR A 9 2.87 -4.95 8.31
N GLU A 10 4.03 -5.30 7.73
CA GLU A 10 4.94 -6.32 8.29
C GLU A 10 6.22 -5.74 8.95
N LEU A 11 6.24 -4.45 9.34
CA LEU A 11 7.45 -3.85 9.92
C LEU A 11 7.62 -4.06 11.43
N GLN A 12 6.54 -4.35 12.18
CA GLN A 12 6.68 -4.67 13.59
C GLN A 12 7.23 -6.09 13.79
N LYS A 13 6.75 -7.05 13.01
CA LYS A 13 7.15 -8.46 13.09
C LYS A 13 7.65 -8.96 11.73
N PRO A 14 8.74 -9.73 11.68
CA PRO A 14 9.14 -10.44 10.47
C PRO A 14 8.17 -11.61 10.22
N LEU A 15 7.12 -11.37 9.44
CA LEU A 15 6.17 -12.41 9.05
C LEU A 15 6.59 -13.07 7.73
N GLY A 16 6.97 -12.28 6.72
CA GLY A 16 7.33 -12.82 5.43
C GLY A 16 8.20 -11.88 4.58
N GLY A 17 7.99 -11.98 3.26
CA GLY A 17 8.80 -11.29 2.27
C GLY A 17 8.68 -9.77 2.33
N LEU A 18 7.54 -9.23 2.75
CA LEU A 18 7.33 -7.79 2.86
C LEU A 18 8.22 -7.15 3.93
N HIS A 19 8.39 -7.83 5.07
CA HIS A 19 9.32 -7.38 6.10
C HIS A 19 10.73 -7.21 5.53
N ARG A 20 11.26 -8.29 4.93
CA ARG A 20 12.62 -8.29 4.36
C ARG A 20 12.77 -7.26 3.25
N TYR A 21 11.78 -7.17 2.36
CA TYR A 21 11.78 -6.16 1.31
C TYR A 21 11.90 -4.75 1.89
N ALA A 22 11.07 -4.40 2.86
CA ALA A 22 11.07 -3.06 3.44
C ALA A 22 12.38 -2.77 4.19
N THR A 23 12.88 -3.70 5.01
CA THR A 23 14.10 -3.48 5.80
C THR A 23 15.36 -3.35 4.94
N GLU A 24 15.38 -3.93 3.74
CA GLU A 24 16.49 -3.81 2.78
C GLU A 24 16.32 -2.61 1.82
N LEU A 25 15.07 -2.26 1.47
CA LEU A 25 14.78 -1.12 0.59
C LEU A 25 15.11 0.22 1.27
N LEU A 26 14.70 0.40 2.53
CA LEU A 26 14.86 1.67 3.25
C LEU A 26 16.31 2.19 3.30
N PRO A 27 17.33 1.39 3.68
CA PRO A 27 18.71 1.89 3.70
C PRO A 27 19.24 2.20 2.29
N ALA A 28 18.88 1.38 1.29
CA ALA A 28 19.24 1.63 -0.10
C ALA A 28 18.59 2.93 -0.62
N TRP A 29 17.33 3.17 -0.28
CA TRP A 29 16.62 4.40 -0.61
C TRP A 29 17.31 5.61 0.03
N ARG A 30 17.62 5.57 1.33
CA ARG A 30 18.35 6.64 2.00
C ARG A 30 19.72 6.90 1.36
N GLU A 31 20.42 5.85 0.96
CA GLU A 31 21.69 5.99 0.23
C GLU A 31 21.49 6.71 -1.12
N THR A 32 20.42 6.41 -1.87
CA THR A 32 20.13 7.12 -3.12
C THR A 32 19.80 8.60 -2.91
N VAL A 33 19.10 8.95 -1.82
CA VAL A 33 18.84 10.33 -1.40
C VAL A 33 20.16 11.05 -1.10
N ASN A 34 21.03 10.42 -0.29
CA ASN A 34 22.33 10.99 0.09
C ASN A 34 23.25 11.21 -1.14
N LYS A 35 23.18 10.30 -2.12
CA LYS A 35 23.88 10.41 -3.41
C LYS A 35 23.22 11.38 -4.39
N LYS A 36 22.11 12.04 -4.01
CA LYS A 36 21.31 12.95 -4.85
C LYS A 36 20.85 12.31 -6.17
N ARG A 37 20.61 11.00 -6.15
CA ARG A 37 20.01 10.26 -7.28
C ARG A 37 18.48 10.35 -7.28
N THR A 38 17.91 10.88 -6.21
CA THR A 38 16.49 11.18 -6.07
C THR A 38 16.29 12.30 -5.05
N GLU A 39 15.17 13.03 -5.18
CA GLU A 39 14.72 14.02 -4.21
C GLU A 39 13.61 13.52 -3.28
N PHE A 40 13.20 12.25 -3.44
CA PHE A 40 12.13 11.61 -2.67
C PHE A 40 12.70 10.89 -1.44
N GLU A 41 12.24 11.27 -0.26
CA GLU A 41 12.62 10.65 1.02
C GLU A 41 11.52 9.70 1.52
N PRO A 42 11.89 8.59 2.19
CA PRO A 42 10.91 7.71 2.79
C PRO A 42 10.29 8.35 4.05
N LEU A 43 8.96 8.29 4.14
CA LEU A 43 8.19 8.45 5.37
C LEU A 43 7.41 7.16 5.61
N VAL A 44 7.77 6.39 6.64
CA VAL A 44 7.28 5.02 6.79
C VAL A 44 6.13 4.93 7.78
N LEU A 45 5.02 4.31 7.36
CA LEU A 45 3.84 4.05 8.18
C LEU A 45 3.54 2.55 8.22
N GLY A 46 3.61 2.00 9.43
CA GLY A 46 3.41 0.60 9.76
C GLY A 46 2.11 0.33 10.51
N MET A 47 1.65 -0.92 10.47
CA MET A 47 0.66 -1.42 11.43
C MET A 47 1.36 -1.88 12.72
N LYS A 48 0.82 -1.48 13.89
CA LYS A 48 1.16 -2.10 15.18
C LYS A 48 0.17 -3.23 15.46
N ASP A 49 0.63 -4.47 15.38
CA ASP A 49 -0.15 -5.66 15.72
C ASP A 49 -0.50 -5.68 17.23
N PRO A 50 -1.80 -5.57 17.58
CA PRO A 50 -2.25 -5.50 18.97
C PRO A 50 -2.10 -6.83 19.72
N LEU A 51 -1.91 -7.94 19.01
CA LEU A 51 -1.72 -9.27 19.61
C LEU A 51 -0.25 -9.54 19.97
N SER A 52 0.61 -8.52 19.87
CA SER A 52 2.04 -8.64 20.13
C SER A 52 2.51 -7.69 21.20
N PRO A 53 3.58 -8.07 21.94
CA PRO A 53 4.30 -7.10 22.73
C PRO A 53 4.81 -5.96 21.83
N ALA A 54 4.82 -4.75 22.37
CA ALA A 54 5.36 -3.58 21.68
C ALA A 54 6.85 -3.78 21.32
N GLY A 55 7.60 -4.51 22.16
CA GLY A 55 9.02 -4.75 21.92
C GLY A 55 9.80 -3.42 21.93
N GLU A 56 10.43 -3.10 20.80
CA GLU A 56 11.18 -1.85 20.61
C GLU A 56 10.30 -0.62 20.31
N LEU A 57 9.01 -0.82 20.04
CA LEU A 57 8.11 0.29 19.75
C LEU A 57 7.94 1.14 21.01
N VAL A 58 8.14 2.45 20.86
CA VAL A 58 7.88 3.45 21.90
C VAL A 58 6.77 4.40 21.46
N PRO A 59 5.95 4.96 22.37
CA PRO A 59 4.99 5.99 21.98
C PRO A 59 5.67 7.17 21.29
N SER A 60 5.07 7.65 20.19
CA SER A 60 5.58 8.80 19.46
C SER A 60 5.54 10.06 20.33
N LYS A 61 6.64 10.82 20.31
CA LYS A 61 6.69 12.14 20.97
C LYS A 61 6.04 13.24 20.13
N GLU A 62 5.93 13.01 18.83
CA GLU A 62 5.48 13.99 17.84
C GLU A 62 4.00 13.79 17.48
N PHE A 63 3.56 12.54 17.41
CA PHE A 63 2.23 12.17 16.96
C PHE A 63 1.48 11.36 18.02
N ASP A 64 0.60 12.05 18.76
CA ASP A 64 -0.28 11.38 19.72
C ASP A 64 -1.07 10.23 19.07
N GLY A 65 -1.15 9.09 19.77
CA GLY A 65 -1.78 7.85 19.30
C GLY A 65 -0.96 7.00 18.31
N ALA A 66 0.28 7.40 17.98
CA ALA A 66 1.21 6.61 17.17
C ALA A 66 2.40 6.09 18.00
N TRP A 67 3.06 5.07 17.46
CA TRP A 67 4.28 4.48 18.01
C TRP A 67 5.44 4.67 17.03
N GLU A 68 6.67 4.55 17.52
CA GLU A 68 7.89 4.77 16.76
C GLU A 68 8.90 3.66 17.01
N ALA A 69 9.59 3.23 15.96
CA ALA A 69 10.80 2.41 16.03
C ALA A 69 11.66 2.64 14.78
N GLU A 70 12.94 2.31 14.83
CA GLU A 70 13.82 2.37 13.66
C GLU A 70 13.77 1.05 12.88
N ARG A 71 13.66 1.12 11.55
CA ARG A 71 13.78 -0.04 10.65
C ARG A 71 14.61 0.34 9.44
N GLY A 72 15.64 -0.45 9.12
CA GLY A 72 16.50 -0.16 7.98
C GLY A 72 17.17 1.23 8.03
N GLY A 73 17.44 1.76 9.24
CA GLY A 73 17.98 3.11 9.44
C GLY A 73 16.95 4.24 9.37
N GLU A 74 15.68 3.94 9.13
CA GLU A 74 14.60 4.95 9.04
C GLU A 74 13.69 4.94 10.26
N LYS A 75 13.33 6.14 10.73
CA LYS A 75 12.28 6.31 11.74
C LYS A 75 10.94 5.90 11.12
N CYS A 76 10.30 4.89 11.68
CA CYS A 76 9.02 4.36 11.23
C CYS A 76 7.93 4.68 12.26
N LEU A 77 6.77 5.16 11.78
CA LEU A 77 5.58 5.33 12.59
C LEU A 77 4.74 4.06 12.55
N PHE A 78 4.08 3.71 13.65
CA PHE A 78 3.20 2.55 13.73
C PHE A 78 1.85 2.93 14.33
N LEU A 79 0.78 2.47 13.71
CA LEU A 79 -0.59 2.71 14.16
C LEU A 79 -1.21 1.43 14.68
N GLU A 80 -1.69 1.49 15.92
CA GLU A 80 -2.44 0.39 16.52
C GLU A 80 -3.88 0.41 16.00
N PRO A 81 -4.36 -0.67 15.35
CA PRO A 81 -5.75 -0.81 14.97
C PRO A 81 -6.64 -0.71 16.21
N ASP A 82 -7.66 0.13 16.13
CA ASP A 82 -8.65 0.26 17.20
C ASP A 82 -10.02 0.49 16.56
N LEU A 83 -10.75 -0.61 16.39
CA LEU A 83 -12.14 -0.61 15.95
C LEU A 83 -12.92 -1.63 16.75
N ASP A 84 -13.98 -1.17 17.42
CA ASP A 84 -14.99 -2.07 17.96
C ASP A 84 -15.84 -2.69 16.83
N ALA A 85 -16.59 -3.76 17.14
CA ALA A 85 -17.37 -4.50 16.15
C ALA A 85 -18.39 -3.63 15.39
N GLY A 86 -19.03 -2.67 16.06
CA GLY A 86 -20.03 -1.80 15.44
C GLY A 86 -19.41 -0.68 14.59
N GLN A 87 -18.26 -0.15 15.00
CA GLN A 87 -17.48 0.78 14.18
C GLN A 87 -16.93 0.08 12.94
N ARG A 88 -16.48 -1.16 13.08
CA ARG A 88 -15.97 -1.98 11.98
C ARG A 88 -17.06 -2.26 10.95
N GLU A 89 -18.25 -2.71 11.36
CA GLU A 89 -19.36 -2.96 10.42
C GLU A 89 -19.66 -1.72 9.56
N LYS A 90 -19.74 -0.54 10.18
CA LYS A 90 -19.94 0.73 9.47
C LYS A 90 -18.79 1.07 8.53
N PHE A 91 -17.56 0.78 8.94
CA PHE A 91 -16.38 1.02 8.12
C PHE A 91 -16.34 0.09 6.90
N GLU A 92 -16.71 -1.19 7.07
CA GLU A 92 -16.80 -2.14 5.96
C GLU A 92 -17.92 -1.76 4.99
N GLU A 93 -19.08 -1.33 5.51
CA GLU A 93 -20.16 -0.79 4.68
C GLU A 93 -19.69 0.41 3.86
N ARG A 94 -18.88 1.29 4.46
CA ARG A 94 -18.27 2.42 3.78
C ARG A 94 -17.29 1.95 2.68
N LEU A 95 -16.40 1.02 2.98
CA LEU A 95 -15.45 0.47 2.01
C LEU A 95 -16.17 -0.17 0.81
N TRP A 96 -17.26 -0.88 1.06
CA TRP A 96 -18.11 -1.42 0.01
C TRP A 96 -18.74 -0.32 -0.84
N LYS A 97 -19.41 0.66 -0.23
CA LYS A 97 -20.10 1.74 -0.96
C LYS A 97 -19.15 2.61 -1.77
N GLU A 98 -17.98 2.91 -1.23
CA GLU A 98 -17.03 3.82 -1.86
C GLU A 98 -16.10 3.09 -2.85
N PHE A 99 -15.67 1.87 -2.49
CA PHE A 99 -14.61 1.16 -3.19
C PHE A 99 -14.99 -0.23 -3.70
N GLY A 100 -16.21 -0.71 -3.44
CA GLY A 100 -16.62 -2.07 -3.84
C GLY A 100 -15.76 -3.16 -3.19
N VAL A 101 -15.04 -2.84 -2.11
CA VAL A 101 -14.22 -3.81 -1.39
C VAL A 101 -15.14 -4.59 -0.46
N ASN A 102 -15.32 -5.88 -0.75
CA ASN A 102 -16.00 -6.81 0.14
C ASN A 102 -14.99 -7.62 0.94
N SER A 103 -15.07 -7.45 2.23
CA SER A 103 -14.10 -7.78 3.24
C SER A 103 -14.67 -8.72 4.29
N LEU A 104 -15.99 -8.71 4.45
CA LEU A 104 -16.73 -9.42 5.49
C LEU A 104 -16.56 -10.94 5.39
N LYS A 105 -16.33 -11.48 4.18
CA LYS A 105 -16.01 -12.91 4.03
C LYS A 105 -14.70 -13.29 4.71
N ALA A 106 -13.74 -12.37 4.79
CA ALA A 106 -12.48 -12.57 5.50
C ALA A 106 -12.57 -12.23 7.00
N ASP A 107 -13.74 -11.86 7.53
CA ASP A 107 -13.89 -11.47 8.94
C ASP A 107 -13.52 -12.58 9.94
N HIS A 108 -13.61 -13.84 9.50
CA HIS A 108 -13.16 -14.98 10.29
C HIS A 108 -11.63 -15.01 10.51
N TRP A 109 -10.85 -14.20 9.77
CA TRP A 109 -9.41 -14.09 9.94
C TRP A 109 -9.07 -12.95 10.89
N GLY A 110 -8.48 -13.28 12.04
CA GLY A 110 -8.07 -12.29 13.04
C GLY A 110 -7.18 -11.18 12.48
N LEU A 111 -6.27 -11.50 11.56
CA LEU A 111 -5.44 -10.51 10.86
C LEU A 111 -6.31 -9.49 10.10
N TYR A 112 -7.35 -9.94 9.41
CA TYR A 112 -8.21 -9.08 8.61
C TYR A 112 -8.94 -8.03 9.46
N GLN A 113 -9.41 -8.44 10.64
CA GLN A 113 -10.03 -7.52 11.60
C GLN A 113 -9.08 -6.40 12.00
N GLN A 114 -7.80 -6.72 12.17
CA GLN A 114 -6.76 -5.73 12.46
C GLN A 114 -6.45 -4.84 11.26
N LEU A 115 -6.45 -5.40 10.05
CA LEU A 115 -6.25 -4.64 8.83
C LEU A 115 -7.34 -3.58 8.63
N ALA A 116 -8.61 -3.91 8.85
CA ALA A 116 -9.70 -2.93 8.74
C ALA A 116 -9.50 -1.73 9.68
N GLY A 117 -9.12 -1.99 10.94
CA GLY A 117 -8.77 -0.94 11.90
C GLY A 117 -7.56 -0.13 11.47
N PHE A 118 -6.52 -0.79 10.94
CA PHE A 118 -5.34 -0.14 10.41
C PHE A 118 -5.68 0.77 9.22
N TRP A 119 -6.48 0.31 8.24
CA TRP A 119 -6.83 1.08 7.05
C TRP A 119 -7.56 2.36 7.39
N LYS A 120 -8.57 2.27 8.27
CA LYS A 120 -9.30 3.44 8.76
C LYS A 120 -8.36 4.43 9.43
N LYS A 121 -7.55 3.94 10.38
CA LYS A 121 -6.66 4.79 11.17
C LYS A 121 -5.55 5.41 10.33
N ALA A 122 -4.96 4.68 9.39
CA ALA A 122 -3.97 5.20 8.45
C ALA A 122 -4.57 6.30 7.55
N GLY A 123 -5.78 6.08 7.04
CA GLY A 123 -6.51 7.09 6.25
C GLY A 123 -6.76 8.39 7.03
N GLU A 124 -7.17 8.29 8.29
CA GLU A 124 -7.40 9.44 9.18
C GLU A 124 -6.10 10.11 9.61
N PHE A 125 -5.07 9.32 9.91
CA PHE A 125 -3.78 9.78 10.42
C PHE A 125 -2.94 10.48 9.36
N ALA A 126 -3.07 10.08 8.09
CA ALA A 126 -2.29 10.67 6.99
C ALA A 126 -2.46 12.19 6.88
N GLY A 127 -3.61 12.75 7.25
CA GLY A 127 -3.83 14.21 7.26
C GLY A 127 -2.96 14.98 8.24
N ARG A 128 -2.27 14.28 9.16
CA ARG A 128 -1.32 14.84 10.13
C ARG A 128 0.13 14.79 9.62
N LEU A 129 0.37 14.17 8.47
CA LEU A 129 1.69 13.95 7.89
C LEU A 129 1.89 14.86 6.67
N GLU A 130 3.12 15.36 6.51
CA GLU A 130 3.53 16.06 5.29
C GLU A 130 4.15 15.06 4.30
N PHE A 131 3.48 14.83 3.17
CA PHE A 131 3.97 13.97 2.10
C PHE A 131 3.38 14.36 0.74
N ASP A 132 4.01 13.86 -0.33
CA ASP A 132 3.69 14.18 -1.72
C ASP A 132 3.00 13.02 -2.43
N VAL A 133 3.36 11.78 -2.09
CA VAL A 133 2.88 10.54 -2.71
C VAL A 133 2.62 9.50 -1.64
N VAL A 134 1.57 8.70 -1.79
CA VAL A 134 1.33 7.52 -0.97
C VAL A 134 1.68 6.25 -1.76
N ASP A 135 2.46 5.37 -1.14
CA ASP A 135 2.97 4.14 -1.73
C ASP A 135 2.61 2.96 -0.84
N CYS A 136 1.61 2.20 -1.25
CA CYS A 136 1.03 1.10 -0.50
C CYS A 136 1.59 -0.25 -0.97
N GLN A 137 2.04 -1.06 -0.01
CA GLN A 137 2.60 -2.39 -0.21
C GLN A 137 1.54 -3.48 -0.09
N ASP A 138 1.25 -4.16 -1.20
CA ASP A 138 0.28 -5.24 -1.35
C ASP A 138 -1.16 -4.92 -0.89
N TRP A 139 -2.06 -5.87 -1.16
CA TRP A 139 -3.47 -5.82 -0.77
C TRP A 139 -3.70 -5.53 0.72
N LEU A 140 -2.72 -5.86 1.56
CA LEU A 140 -2.73 -5.60 3.00
C LEU A 140 -2.79 -4.11 3.35
N SER A 141 -2.37 -3.21 2.44
CA SER A 141 -2.36 -1.76 2.70
C SER A 141 -3.09 -0.92 1.66
N PHE A 142 -3.48 -1.50 0.52
CA PHE A 142 -4.19 -0.77 -0.55
C PHE A 142 -5.44 -0.01 -0.08
N PRO A 143 -6.32 -0.55 0.80
CA PRO A 143 -7.48 0.21 1.25
C PRO A 143 -7.13 1.46 2.06
N ALA A 144 -6.01 1.47 2.80
CA ALA A 144 -5.48 2.69 3.42
C ALA A 144 -5.14 3.73 2.35
N GLY A 145 -4.45 3.30 1.29
CA GLY A 145 -4.10 4.14 0.14
C GLY A 145 -5.33 4.74 -0.54
N PHE A 146 -6.40 3.95 -0.75
CA PHE A 146 -7.65 4.44 -1.34
C PHE A 146 -8.26 5.57 -0.52
N LEU A 147 -8.29 5.41 0.81
CA LEU A 147 -8.81 6.41 1.74
C LEU A 147 -7.95 7.67 1.76
N ILE A 148 -6.62 7.52 1.74
CA ILE A 148 -5.67 8.63 1.71
C ILE A 148 -5.81 9.43 0.41
N LYS A 149 -5.83 8.74 -0.75
CA LYS A 149 -6.04 9.38 -2.05
C LYS A 149 -7.35 10.14 -2.08
N LYS A 150 -8.45 9.52 -1.64
CA LYS A 150 -9.77 10.14 -1.67
C LYS A 150 -9.87 11.37 -0.77
N SER A 151 -9.24 11.34 0.41
CA SER A 151 -9.33 12.44 1.38
C SER A 151 -8.36 13.58 1.11
N LEU A 152 -7.14 13.27 0.63
CA LEU A 152 -6.07 14.25 0.47
C LEU A 152 -5.70 14.57 -0.98
N GLY A 153 -6.26 13.83 -1.96
CA GLY A 153 -5.98 14.02 -3.38
C GLY A 153 -4.54 13.67 -3.79
N LYS A 154 -3.80 12.96 -2.93
CA LYS A 154 -2.40 12.60 -3.16
C LYS A 154 -2.30 11.46 -4.17
N PRO A 155 -1.34 11.48 -5.11
CA PRO A 155 -1.10 10.36 -6.02
C PRO A 155 -0.86 9.06 -5.26
N LEU A 156 -1.51 7.99 -5.73
CA LEU A 156 -1.45 6.66 -5.12
C LEU A 156 -0.66 5.69 -5.98
N VAL A 157 0.34 5.06 -5.37
CA VAL A 157 1.05 3.90 -5.88
C VAL A 157 0.56 2.65 -5.14
N CYS A 158 0.14 1.64 -5.89
CA CYS A 158 -0.13 0.29 -5.37
C CYS A 158 0.95 -0.66 -5.87
N ARG A 159 1.80 -1.15 -4.96
CA ARG A 159 2.88 -2.07 -5.29
C ARG A 159 2.51 -3.51 -4.98
N PHE A 160 2.51 -4.33 -6.01
CA PHE A 160 2.27 -5.77 -5.91
C PHE A 160 3.59 -6.50 -5.69
N HIS A 161 3.61 -7.42 -4.72
CA HIS A 161 4.74 -8.35 -4.59
C HIS A 161 4.43 -9.69 -5.26
N SER A 162 3.18 -10.14 -5.13
CA SER A 162 2.66 -11.33 -5.81
C SER A 162 1.14 -11.27 -5.81
N GLY A 163 0.53 -11.07 -6.99
CA GLY A 163 -0.92 -10.99 -7.11
C GLY A 163 -1.62 -12.33 -6.90
N GLU A 164 -2.88 -12.28 -6.50
CA GLU A 164 -3.72 -13.43 -6.19
C GLU A 164 -3.97 -14.29 -7.45
N PHE A 165 -4.11 -13.69 -8.64
CA PHE A 165 -4.24 -14.46 -9.88
C PHE A 165 -2.95 -15.19 -10.22
N GLY A 166 -1.79 -14.56 -10.01
CA GLY A 166 -0.49 -15.19 -10.18
C GLY A 166 -0.33 -16.38 -9.23
N ARG A 167 -0.61 -16.18 -7.94
CA ARG A 167 -0.55 -17.24 -6.91
C ARG A 167 -1.51 -18.38 -7.15
N ALA A 168 -2.71 -18.09 -7.64
CA ALA A 168 -3.75 -19.08 -7.92
C ALA A 168 -3.69 -19.64 -9.35
N LEU A 169 -2.64 -19.34 -10.13
CA LEU A 169 -2.46 -19.79 -11.51
C LEU A 169 -3.70 -19.48 -12.40
N GLY A 170 -4.26 -18.28 -12.25
CA GLY A 170 -5.41 -17.78 -12.99
C GLY A 170 -6.78 -18.24 -12.46
N LYS A 171 -6.83 -18.93 -11.32
CA LYS A 171 -8.09 -19.43 -10.74
C LYS A 171 -8.25 -19.07 -9.25
N PRO A 172 -8.19 -17.78 -8.89
CA PRO A 172 -8.37 -17.38 -7.51
C PRO A 172 -9.82 -17.57 -7.05
N ASP A 173 -10.01 -17.57 -5.73
CA ASP A 173 -11.34 -17.36 -5.17
C ASP A 173 -11.73 -15.89 -5.41
N MET A 174 -12.64 -15.66 -6.36
CA MET A 174 -13.11 -14.33 -6.74
C MET A 174 -13.91 -13.63 -5.62
N GLU A 175 -14.33 -14.39 -4.61
CA GLU A 175 -15.02 -13.86 -3.44
C GLU A 175 -14.06 -13.55 -2.28
N SER A 176 -12.77 -13.85 -2.46
CA SER A 176 -11.73 -13.52 -1.48
C SER A 176 -11.49 -12.01 -1.40
N ALA A 177 -11.14 -11.53 -0.20
CA ALA A 177 -10.83 -10.13 0.01
C ALA A 177 -9.59 -9.70 -0.79
N GLN A 178 -8.61 -10.59 -0.95
CA GLN A 178 -7.38 -10.36 -1.72
C GLN A 178 -7.70 -10.04 -3.18
N ALA A 179 -8.40 -10.94 -3.87
CA ALA A 179 -8.77 -10.75 -5.26
C ALA A 179 -9.59 -9.46 -5.48
N GLY A 180 -10.54 -9.18 -4.58
CA GLY A 180 -11.35 -7.96 -4.65
C GLY A 180 -10.56 -6.67 -4.41
N ILE A 181 -9.70 -6.64 -3.40
CA ILE A 181 -8.86 -5.48 -3.06
C ILE A 181 -7.84 -5.21 -4.18
N GLU A 182 -7.18 -6.26 -4.68
CA GLU A 182 -6.21 -6.16 -5.77
C GLU A 182 -6.86 -5.66 -7.06
N ALA A 183 -8.02 -6.22 -7.44
CA ALA A 183 -8.78 -5.75 -8.59
C ALA A 183 -9.20 -4.27 -8.43
N ARG A 184 -9.58 -3.86 -7.22
CA ARG A 184 -9.89 -2.44 -6.95
C ARG A 184 -8.65 -1.56 -7.03
N ALA A 185 -7.48 -2.04 -6.60
CA ALA A 185 -6.23 -1.29 -6.69
C ALA A 185 -5.86 -0.94 -8.13
N LEU A 186 -6.13 -1.82 -9.09
CA LEU A 186 -5.94 -1.54 -10.52
C LEU A 186 -6.85 -0.42 -11.07
N ARG A 187 -7.97 -0.13 -10.38
CA ARG A 187 -8.87 0.99 -10.70
C ARG A 187 -8.48 2.27 -9.95
N GLU A 188 -8.12 2.15 -8.68
CA GLU A 188 -7.88 3.31 -7.80
C GLU A 188 -6.47 3.89 -7.88
N ALA A 189 -5.46 3.07 -8.16
CA ALA A 189 -4.07 3.52 -8.18
C ALA A 189 -3.84 4.47 -9.36
N ASP A 190 -3.07 5.54 -9.15
CA ASP A 190 -2.53 6.33 -10.27
C ASP A 190 -1.38 5.57 -10.94
N PHE A 191 -0.64 4.80 -10.14
CA PHE A 191 0.49 3.98 -10.55
C PHE A 191 0.41 2.59 -9.94
N VAL A 192 0.61 1.56 -10.75
CA VAL A 192 0.81 0.20 -10.25
C VAL A 192 2.28 -0.13 -10.39
N GLN A 193 2.87 -0.69 -9.35
CA GLN A 193 4.24 -1.16 -9.39
C GLN A 193 4.31 -2.62 -9.00
N SER A 194 5.42 -3.27 -9.36
CA SER A 194 5.71 -4.61 -8.91
C SER A 194 7.18 -4.81 -8.67
N VAL A 195 7.53 -5.70 -7.74
CA VAL A 195 8.90 -6.20 -7.56
C VAL A 195 9.35 -7.09 -8.73
N SER A 196 8.40 -7.58 -9.54
CA SER A 196 8.64 -8.22 -10.83
C SER A 196 7.61 -7.74 -11.84
N VAL A 197 8.03 -6.80 -12.68
CA VAL A 197 7.16 -6.13 -13.65
C VAL A 197 6.71 -7.08 -14.75
N ASN A 198 7.56 -8.03 -15.15
CA ASN A 198 7.19 -9.01 -16.16
C ASN A 198 6.14 -10.00 -15.64
N GLU A 199 6.23 -10.40 -14.36
CA GLU A 199 5.25 -11.29 -13.75
C GLU A 199 3.90 -10.59 -13.60
N LEU A 200 3.88 -9.36 -13.09
CA LEU A 200 2.63 -8.60 -12.98
C LEU A 200 2.03 -8.37 -14.38
N ARG A 201 2.84 -7.99 -15.38
CA ARG A 201 2.36 -7.87 -16.77
C ARG A 201 1.78 -9.17 -17.30
N PHE A 202 2.44 -10.30 -17.02
CA PHE A 202 1.95 -11.61 -17.45
C PHE A 202 0.61 -11.93 -16.77
N GLU A 203 0.51 -11.76 -15.46
CA GLU A 203 -0.71 -11.97 -14.67
C GLU A 203 -1.86 -11.12 -15.21
N LEU A 204 -1.64 -9.82 -15.36
CA LEU A 204 -2.62 -8.86 -15.84
C LEU A 204 -3.10 -9.18 -17.27
N ALA A 205 -2.19 -9.57 -18.16
CA ALA A 205 -2.49 -9.79 -19.57
C ALA A 205 -2.97 -11.21 -19.91
N ASN A 206 -2.72 -12.21 -19.06
CA ASN A 206 -3.00 -13.62 -19.40
C ASN A 206 -3.84 -14.35 -18.37
N LEU A 207 -3.83 -13.94 -17.10
CA LEU A 207 -4.49 -14.67 -16.02
C LEU A 207 -5.78 -13.99 -15.55
N MET A 208 -5.86 -12.67 -15.61
CA MET A 208 -7.06 -11.95 -15.21
C MET A 208 -8.18 -12.03 -16.26
N PRO A 209 -9.47 -12.02 -15.85
CA PRO A 209 -10.62 -11.98 -16.76
C PRO A 209 -10.65 -10.76 -17.68
N MET A 210 -9.90 -9.71 -17.35
CA MET A 210 -9.77 -8.47 -18.12
C MET A 210 -8.57 -8.48 -19.07
N ALA A 211 -7.98 -9.65 -19.35
CA ALA A 211 -6.92 -9.84 -20.32
C ALA A 211 -7.31 -9.25 -21.69
N GLY A 212 -6.68 -8.14 -22.08
CA GLY A 212 -6.95 -7.42 -23.33
C GLY A 212 -7.79 -6.15 -23.20
N GLU A 213 -8.38 -5.87 -22.03
CA GLU A 213 -9.10 -4.61 -21.73
C GLU A 213 -8.22 -3.57 -21.04
N LEU A 214 -6.99 -3.95 -20.69
CA LEU A 214 -6.02 -3.04 -20.13
C LEU A 214 -5.55 -2.08 -21.22
N GLU A 215 -5.79 -0.79 -20.99
CA GLU A 215 -5.25 0.26 -21.84
C GLU A 215 -3.74 0.09 -21.97
N PRO A 216 -3.17 0.28 -23.18
CA PRO A 216 -1.73 0.40 -23.34
C PRO A 216 -1.22 1.49 -22.38
N GLU A 217 -0.03 1.27 -21.83
CA GLU A 217 0.67 2.17 -20.92
C GLU A 217 0.38 3.66 -21.23
N LYS A 218 -0.32 4.34 -20.30
CA LYS A 218 -0.52 5.77 -20.44
C LYS A 218 0.84 6.42 -20.23
N LYS A 219 1.33 7.16 -21.24
CA LYS A 219 2.47 8.08 -21.12
C LYS A 219 2.08 9.26 -20.23
N ARG A 220 1.86 9.01 -18.95
CA ARG A 220 1.94 10.04 -17.93
C ARG A 220 3.11 9.64 -17.06
N SER A 221 4.23 10.33 -17.19
CA SER A 221 5.39 9.98 -16.38
C SER A 221 5.07 10.30 -14.93
N PHE A 222 5.61 9.51 -13.99
CA PHE A 222 5.47 9.81 -12.57
C PHE A 222 5.93 11.25 -12.29
N GLU A 223 7.02 11.70 -12.94
CA GLU A 223 7.50 13.09 -12.85
C GLU A 223 6.44 14.12 -13.22
N GLU A 224 5.57 13.86 -14.19
CA GLU A 224 4.48 14.76 -14.57
C GLU A 224 3.35 14.79 -13.52
N ALA A 225 3.15 13.71 -12.78
CA ALA A 225 2.11 13.63 -11.75
C ALA A 225 2.54 14.23 -10.41
N VAL A 226 3.84 14.15 -10.07
CA VAL A 226 4.35 14.55 -8.75
C VAL A 226 5.36 15.70 -8.81
N GLY A 227 5.83 16.07 -10.00
CA GLY A 227 6.99 16.94 -10.25
C GLY A 227 8.30 16.26 -9.86
N GLY A 228 9.36 16.39 -10.65
CA GLY A 228 10.71 15.93 -10.27
C GLY A 228 11.04 14.49 -10.66
N GLU A 229 12.34 14.18 -10.76
CA GLU A 229 12.85 12.90 -11.27
C GLU A 229 12.75 11.78 -10.22
N LEU A 230 12.21 10.62 -10.63
CA LEU A 230 12.26 9.41 -9.82
C LEU A 230 13.71 9.00 -9.57
N PRO A 231 14.00 8.27 -8.47
CA PRO A 231 15.26 7.56 -8.40
C PRO A 231 15.44 6.73 -9.66
N ALA A 232 16.57 6.91 -10.35
CA ALA A 232 17.05 5.97 -11.36
C ALA A 232 17.46 4.66 -10.65
N LEU A 233 16.49 3.97 -10.05
CA LEU A 233 16.58 2.57 -9.76
C LEU A 233 16.12 1.88 -11.03
N GLU A 234 17.07 1.48 -11.88
CA GLU A 234 16.88 0.72 -13.14
C GLU A 234 16.07 -0.59 -12.97
N TRP A 235 15.58 -0.88 -11.77
CA TRP A 235 14.80 -2.06 -11.38
C TRP A 235 13.32 -1.78 -11.09
N VAL A 236 12.86 -0.52 -11.04
CA VAL A 236 11.46 -0.19 -10.79
C VAL A 236 10.76 0.01 -12.13
N GLY A 237 10.29 -1.09 -12.73
CA GLY A 237 9.44 -0.99 -13.90
C GLY A 237 8.18 -0.23 -13.53
N GLN A 238 8.05 0.96 -14.09
CA GLN A 238 6.85 1.76 -13.99
C GLN A 238 5.74 1.04 -14.77
N TRP A 239 4.59 0.81 -14.14
CA TRP A 239 3.35 0.56 -14.86
C TRP A 239 2.37 1.69 -14.52
N CYS A 240 2.15 2.57 -15.49
CA CYS A 240 1.20 3.67 -15.38
C CYS A 240 -0.05 3.28 -16.17
N GLY A 241 -1.06 2.72 -15.51
CA GLY A 241 -2.22 2.16 -16.22
C GLY A 241 -3.45 1.92 -15.34
N ALA A 242 -4.03 2.94 -14.71
CA ALA A 242 -5.34 2.74 -14.08
C ALA A 242 -6.42 2.36 -15.12
N LEU A 243 -7.29 1.41 -14.76
CA LEU A 243 -8.50 1.09 -15.51
C LEU A 243 -9.39 2.36 -15.66
N PRO A 244 -10.01 2.61 -16.83
CA PRO A 244 -10.89 3.76 -16.99
C PRO A 244 -12.12 3.68 -16.07
N ASN A 245 -12.56 4.84 -15.57
CA ASN A 245 -13.83 4.96 -14.86
C ASN A 245 -14.98 4.72 -15.87
N GLY A 246 -15.73 3.62 -15.74
CA GLY A 246 -16.98 3.44 -16.49
C GLY A 246 -17.32 2.07 -17.08
N VAL A 247 -16.89 0.95 -16.46
CA VAL A 247 -17.48 -0.37 -16.72
C VAL A 247 -17.88 -1.04 -15.41
#